data_AF-A0A6A4MEY2-F1
#
_entry.id   AF-A0A6A4MEY2-F1
#
_cell.length_a   1.000
_cell.length_b   1.000
_cell.length_c   1.000
_cell.angle_alpha   90.00
_cell.angle_beta   90.00
_cell.angle_gamma   90.00
#
_symmetry.space_group_name_H-M   'P 1'
#
loop_
_entity.id
_entity.type
_entity.pdbx_description
1 polymer ?
#
loop_
_entity_poly.entity_id
_entity_poly.type
_entity_poly.pdbx_seq_one_letter_code
_entity_poly.pdbx_strand_id
1 'polypeptide(L)'
;MVVCKTTTCLLFACGIPSIIDIREGLHYNPYFPGGAIAMPKMLNDGAVEYEDGIPATEAQMGKDVVSFLSWAAEPEMEERKLMGFKWIFVLSLALLQAGYYRRMKWSVLKSRKLVLDVVN
;
A
#
# COMPACT_ATOMS: atom_id res chain seq x y z
N MET A 1 -2.50 -0.51 2.12
CA MET A 1 -3.13 -0.81 3.43
C MET A 1 -4.63 -1.10 3.31
N VAL A 2 -5.37 -0.38 2.45
CA VAL A 2 -6.81 -0.63 2.18
C VAL A 2 -7.09 -2.05 1.68
N VAL A 3 -6.31 -2.50 0.67
CA VAL A 3 -6.43 -3.84 0.04
C VAL A 3 -6.34 -4.98 1.06
N CYS A 4 -5.33 -4.96 1.94
CA CYS A 4 -5.13 -6.01 2.94
C CYS A 4 -6.30 -6.09 3.94
N LYS A 5 -6.85 -4.93 4.35
CA LYS A 5 -7.93 -4.87 5.34
C LYS A 5 -9.28 -5.38 4.79
N THR A 6 -9.56 -5.13 3.52
CA THR A 6 -10.79 -5.59 2.86
C THR A 6 -10.80 -7.11 2.68
N THR A 7 -9.68 -7.71 2.28
CA THR A 7 -9.58 -9.16 2.11
C THR A 7 -9.79 -9.89 3.43
N THR A 8 -9.20 -9.41 4.51
CA THR A 8 -9.36 -10.07 5.82
C THR A 8 -10.76 -9.92 6.39
N CYS A 9 -11.43 -8.79 6.14
CA CYS A 9 -12.83 -8.63 6.52
C CYS A 9 -13.79 -9.59 5.79
N LEU A 10 -13.52 -9.91 4.52
CA LEU A 10 -14.36 -10.81 3.73
C LEU A 10 -14.16 -12.29 4.05
N LEU A 11 -12.94 -12.68 4.43
CA LEU A 11 -12.56 -14.07 4.67
C LEU A 11 -12.83 -14.53 6.11
N PHE A 12 -12.62 -13.66 7.10
CA PHE A 12 -12.66 -14.04 8.51
C PHE A 12 -13.97 -13.69 9.19
N ALA A 13 -14.86 -14.67 9.29
CA ALA A 13 -15.84 -14.75 10.38
C ALA A 13 -15.34 -15.84 11.34
N CYS A 14 -14.68 -15.42 12.43
CA CYS A 14 -14.20 -16.34 13.46
C CYS A 14 -15.34 -16.63 14.46
N GLY A 15 -15.28 -17.78 15.14
CA GLY A 15 -16.15 -18.05 16.27
C GLY A 15 -16.06 -16.94 17.32
N ILE A 16 -17.20 -16.61 17.92
CA ILE A 16 -17.31 -15.58 18.96
C ILE A 16 -16.47 -16.05 20.17
N PRO A 17 -15.44 -15.30 20.62
CA PRO A 17 -14.76 -15.65 21.86
C PRO A 17 -15.76 -15.51 23.02
N SER A 18 -15.70 -16.42 23.98
CA SER A 18 -16.70 -16.58 25.05
C SER A 18 -16.94 -15.36 25.96
N ILE A 19 -16.19 -14.27 25.78
CA ILE A 19 -16.25 -13.03 26.57
C ILE A 19 -17.10 -11.96 25.87
N ILE A 20 -17.47 -12.13 24.60
CA ILE A 20 -18.10 -11.10 23.77
C ILE A 20 -19.53 -11.51 23.42
N ASP A 21 -20.52 -10.82 23.98
CA ASP A 21 -21.93 -10.96 23.58
C ASP A 21 -22.23 -10.02 22.41
N ILE A 22 -22.65 -10.60 21.28
CA ILE A 22 -23.00 -9.86 20.06
C ILE A 22 -24.51 -9.74 19.98
N ARG A 23 -25.01 -8.55 19.60
CA ARG A 23 -26.44 -8.29 19.40
C ARG A 23 -26.98 -9.15 18.25
N GLU A 24 -28.23 -9.57 18.36
CA GLU A 24 -28.91 -10.36 17.33
C GLU A 24 -28.84 -9.67 15.96
N GLY A 25 -28.47 -10.43 14.94
CA GLY A 25 -28.28 -9.94 13.56
C GLY A 25 -26.88 -9.38 13.24
N LEU A 26 -25.94 -9.34 14.21
CA LEU A 26 -24.54 -9.00 13.94
C LEU A 26 -23.66 -10.26 14.01
N HIS A 27 -22.58 -10.24 13.22
CA HIS A 27 -21.58 -11.29 13.10
C HIS A 27 -20.23 -10.82 13.65
N TYR A 28 -19.43 -11.73 14.20
CA TYR A 28 -18.12 -11.41 14.74
C TYR A 28 -17.04 -11.33 13.65
N ASN A 29 -16.27 -10.24 13.63
CA ASN A 29 -15.08 -10.11 12.82
C ASN A 29 -13.99 -9.28 13.53
N PRO A 30 -12.82 -9.86 13.85
CA PRO A 30 -11.76 -9.17 14.58
C PRO A 30 -11.12 -8.00 13.81
N TYR A 31 -11.28 -7.94 12.48
CA TYR A 31 -10.70 -6.88 11.63
C TYR A 31 -11.64 -5.67 11.47
N PHE A 32 -12.91 -5.82 11.81
CA PHE A 32 -13.89 -4.75 11.79
C PHE A 32 -13.76 -3.90 13.06
N PRO A 33 -13.75 -2.54 12.97
CA PRO A 33 -13.71 -1.70 14.15
C PRO A 33 -14.94 -1.97 15.03
N GLY A 34 -14.71 -2.40 16.27
CA GLY A 34 -15.79 -2.80 17.19
C GLY A 34 -16.20 -4.27 17.11
N GLY A 35 -15.56 -5.09 16.28
CA GLY A 35 -15.69 -6.55 16.30
C GLY A 35 -17.02 -7.12 15.78
N ALA A 36 -18.04 -6.28 15.55
CA ALA A 36 -19.37 -6.71 15.15
C ALA A 36 -19.77 -6.08 13.81
N ILE A 37 -20.07 -6.91 12.81
CA ILE A 37 -20.44 -6.51 11.44
C ILE A 37 -21.86 -7.00 11.13
N ALA A 38 -22.65 -6.19 10.42
CA ALA A 38 -24.02 -6.56 10.03
C ALA A 38 -24.07 -7.53 8.84
N MET A 39 -22.94 -7.77 8.15
CA MET A 39 -22.87 -8.66 6.99
C MET A 39 -22.44 -10.06 7.40
N PRO A 40 -23.13 -11.13 6.92
CA PRO A 40 -22.66 -12.49 7.10
C PRO A 40 -21.43 -12.77 6.25
N LYS A 41 -20.76 -13.90 6.51
CA LYS A 41 -19.68 -14.40 5.64
C LYS A 41 -20.26 -14.73 4.27
N MET A 42 -19.85 -13.98 3.26
CA MET A 42 -20.37 -14.10 1.89
C MET A 42 -19.58 -15.08 1.02
N LEU A 43 -18.30 -15.29 1.34
CA LEU A 43 -17.41 -16.17 0.57
C LEU A 43 -17.34 -17.53 1.24
N ASN A 44 -17.85 -18.55 0.54
CA ASN A 44 -17.73 -19.96 0.91
C ASN A 44 -16.96 -20.68 -0.20
N ASP A 45 -16.19 -21.72 0.16
CA ASP A 45 -15.47 -22.54 -0.82
C ASP A 45 -16.44 -23.11 -1.88
N GLY A 46 -16.08 -22.99 -3.16
CA GLY A 46 -16.86 -23.51 -4.28
C GLY A 46 -18.14 -22.73 -4.61
N ALA A 47 -18.31 -21.50 -4.09
CA ALA A 47 -19.49 -20.69 -4.37
C ALA A 47 -19.63 -20.22 -5.83
N VAL A 48 -18.53 -20.20 -6.59
CA VAL A 48 -18.47 -19.75 -7.98
C VAL A 48 -17.59 -20.71 -8.79
N GLU A 49 -17.97 -20.99 -10.03
CA GLU A 49 -17.13 -21.72 -10.98
C GLU A 49 -16.35 -20.72 -11.85
N TYR A 50 -15.03 -20.77 -11.79
CA TYR A 50 -14.16 -19.95 -12.65
C TYR A 50 -14.06 -20.58 -14.04
N GLU A 51 -14.13 -19.75 -15.09
CA GLU A 51 -13.94 -20.19 -16.48
C GLU A 51 -12.52 -20.71 -16.74
N ASP A 52 -11.53 -20.26 -15.95
CA ASP A 52 -10.11 -20.60 -16.08
C ASP A 52 -9.73 -21.93 -15.41
N GLY A 53 -10.69 -22.64 -14.79
CA GLY A 53 -10.45 -23.93 -14.12
C GLY A 53 -9.66 -23.86 -12.81
N ILE A 54 -9.43 -22.65 -12.28
CA ILE A 54 -8.77 -22.44 -10.97
C ILE A 54 -9.74 -22.85 -9.84
N PRO A 55 -9.28 -23.58 -8.81
CA PRO A 55 -10.13 -23.96 -7.69
C PRO A 55 -10.64 -22.71 -6.94
N ALA A 56 -11.96 -22.61 -6.81
CA ALA A 56 -12.63 -21.50 -6.14
C ALA A 56 -12.60 -21.61 -4.61
N THR A 57 -11.39 -21.50 -4.05
CA THR A 57 -11.20 -21.38 -2.60
C THR A 57 -11.58 -19.98 -2.11
N GLU A 58 -12.02 -19.86 -0.87
CA GLU A 58 -12.39 -18.60 -0.23
C GLU A 58 -11.28 -17.56 -0.38
N ALA A 59 -10.04 -17.94 -0.12
CA ALA A 59 -8.87 -17.06 -0.16
C ALA A 59 -8.60 -16.54 -1.58
N GLN A 60 -8.80 -17.39 -2.59
CA GLN A 60 -8.65 -17.02 -3.99
C GLN A 60 -9.73 -16.01 -4.40
N MET A 61 -11.01 -16.30 -4.13
CA MET A 61 -12.12 -15.39 -4.41
C MET A 61 -11.95 -14.05 -3.69
N GLY A 62 -11.54 -14.07 -2.42
CA GLY A 62 -11.29 -12.86 -1.64
C GLY A 62 -10.16 -12.01 -2.22
N LYS A 63 -9.10 -12.63 -2.77
CA LYS A 63 -8.01 -11.92 -3.44
C LYS A 63 -8.48 -11.28 -4.75
N ASP A 64 -9.27 -12.01 -5.54
CA ASP A 64 -9.71 -11.56 -6.86
C ASP A 64 -10.70 -10.38 -6.75
N VAL A 65 -11.70 -10.50 -5.87
CA VAL A 65 -12.66 -9.41 -5.60
C VAL A 65 -11.95 -8.16 -5.12
N VAL A 66 -10.97 -8.31 -4.22
CA VAL A 66 -10.25 -7.16 -3.69
C VAL A 66 -9.32 -6.54 -4.74
N SER A 67 -8.73 -7.35 -5.61
CA SER A 67 -7.93 -6.84 -6.73
C SER A 67 -8.80 -6.04 -7.71
N PHE A 68 -9.99 -6.55 -8.02
CA PHE A 68 -10.97 -5.85 -8.84
C PHE A 68 -11.43 -4.53 -8.21
N LEU A 69 -11.80 -4.52 -6.92
CA LEU A 69 -12.19 -3.31 -6.21
C LEU A 69 -11.04 -2.28 -6.13
N SER A 70 -9.80 -2.75 -6.00
CA SER A 70 -8.62 -1.88 -5.97
C SER A 70 -8.38 -1.22 -7.32
N TRP A 71 -8.58 -1.97 -8.41
CA TRP A 71 -8.52 -1.42 -9.76
C TRP A 71 -9.67 -0.45 -10.03
N ALA A 72 -10.91 -0.80 -9.62
CA ALA A 72 -12.07 0.08 -9.79
C ALA A 72 -11.93 1.39 -9.01
N ALA A 73 -11.26 1.37 -7.86
CA ALA A 73 -10.97 2.56 -7.07
C ALA A 73 -9.86 3.43 -7.68
N GLU A 74 -8.86 2.82 -8.34
CA GLU A 74 -7.69 3.51 -8.90
C GLU A 74 -7.29 2.94 -10.27
N PRO A 75 -8.02 3.26 -11.35
CA PRO A 75 -7.76 2.70 -12.68
C PRO A 75 -6.43 3.20 -13.30
N GLU A 76 -5.94 4.38 -12.90
CA GLU A 76 -4.71 4.99 -13.42
C GLU A 76 -3.43 4.51 -12.72
N MET A 77 -3.55 3.54 -11.81
CA MET A 77 -2.44 3.07 -10.97
C MET A 77 -1.20 2.64 -11.78
N GLU A 78 -1.40 1.97 -12.92
CA GLU A 78 -0.30 1.49 -13.76
C GLU A 78 0.45 2.64 -14.45
N GLU A 79 -0.29 3.55 -15.09
CA GLU A 79 0.29 4.73 -15.74
C GLU A 79 1.02 5.62 -14.74
N ARG A 80 0.41 5.85 -13.57
CA ARG A 80 1.00 6.63 -12.47
C ARG A 80 2.31 6.03 -11.97
N LYS A 81 2.37 4.70 -11.82
CA LYS A 81 3.60 4.00 -11.41
C LYS A 81 4.68 4.08 -12.48
N LEU A 82 4.32 3.90 -13.75
CA LEU A 82 5.25 3.96 -14.87
C LEU A 82 5.84 5.37 -15.03
N MET A 83 5.00 6.40 -14.94
CA MET A 83 5.43 7.80 -14.97
C MET A 83 6.28 8.14 -13.73
N GLY A 84 5.88 7.68 -12.55
CA GLY A 84 6.65 7.85 -11.32
C GLY A 84 8.06 7.29 -11.44
N PHE A 85 8.22 6.07 -11.97
CA PHE A 85 9.53 5.46 -12.18
C PHE A 85 10.41 6.26 -13.14
N LYS A 86 9.86 6.69 -14.28
CA LYS A 86 10.58 7.53 -15.26
C LYS A 86 11.09 8.83 -14.62
N TRP A 87 10.23 9.53 -13.88
CA TRP A 87 10.59 10.81 -13.27
C TRP A 87 11.59 10.66 -12.13
N ILE A 88 11.43 9.66 -11.26
CA ILE A 88 12.40 9.39 -10.19
C ILE A 88 13.78 9.10 -10.78
N PHE A 89 13.85 8.30 -11.85
CA PHE A 89 15.10 8.02 -12.53
C PHE A 89 15.75 9.29 -13.09
N VAL A 90 15.00 10.10 -13.86
CA VAL A 90 15.51 11.35 -14.44
C VAL A 90 15.94 12.36 -13.37
N LEU A 91 15.12 12.55 -12.33
CA LEU A 91 15.42 13.46 -11.23
C LEU A 91 16.65 13.00 -10.42
N SER A 92 16.87 11.70 -10.27
CA SER A 92 18.06 11.18 -9.59
C SER A 92 19.35 11.55 -10.33
N LEU A 93 19.35 11.41 -11.66
CA LEU A 93 20.49 11.81 -12.51
C LEU A 93 20.69 13.32 -12.49
N ALA A 94 19.60 14.10 -12.59
CA ALA A 94 19.66 15.55 -12.51
C ALA A 94 20.21 16.03 -11.15
N LEU A 95 19.82 15.39 -10.05
CA LEU A 95 20.33 15.68 -8.71
C LEU A 95 21.82 15.36 -8.58
N LEU A 96 22.29 14.24 -9.13
CA LEU A 96 23.71 13.91 -9.16
C LEU A 96 24.51 14.96 -9.94
N GLN A 97 24.03 15.33 -11.13
CA GLN A 97 24.67 16.36 -11.96
C GLN A 97 24.69 17.73 -11.26
N ALA A 98 23.58 18.16 -10.68
CA ALA A 98 23.49 19.41 -9.93
C ALA A 98 24.40 19.41 -8.70
N GLY A 99 24.47 18.28 -7.98
CA GLY A 99 25.37 18.07 -6.85
C GLY A 99 26.84 18.20 -7.25
N TYR A 100 27.23 17.56 -8.36
CA TYR A 100 28.57 17.69 -8.92
C TYR A 100 28.89 19.14 -9.33
N TYR A 101 27.99 19.78 -10.07
CA TYR A 101 28.15 21.16 -10.52
C TYR A 101 28.31 22.13 -9.33
N ARG A 102 27.49 21.99 -8.29
CA ARG A 102 27.58 22.77 -7.06
C ARG A 102 28.95 22.60 -6.40
N ARG A 103 29.47 21.36 -6.30
CA ARG A 103 30.79 21.09 -5.71
C ARG A 103 31.91 21.73 -6.51
N MET A 104 31.84 21.67 -7.84
CA MET A 104 32.80 22.31 -8.74
C MET A 104 32.81 23.84 -8.57
N LYS A 105 31.65 24.51 -8.64
CA LYS A 105 31.56 25.97 -8.51
C LYS A 105 32.00 26.49 -7.14
N TRP A 106 31.68 25.76 -6.07
CA TRP A 106 32.06 26.14 -4.71
C TRP A 106 33.47 25.70 -4.32
N SER A 107 34.17 24.97 -5.18
CA SER A 107 35.52 24.47 -4.90
C SER A 107 36.49 25.62 -4.60
N VAL A 108 36.49 26.66 -5.43
CA VAL A 108 37.39 27.83 -5.32
C VAL A 108 37.21 28.57 -3.98
N LEU A 109 35.97 28.82 -3.58
CA LEU A 109 35.68 29.51 -2.32
C LEU A 109 36.01 28.64 -1.10
N LYS A 110 35.88 27.31 -1.22
CA LYS A 110 36.18 26.38 -0.12
C LYS A 110 37.67 26.05 0.01
N SER A 111 38.44 26.15 -1.07
CA SER A 111 39.88 25.85 -1.08
C SER A 111 40.77 27.04 -0.73
N ARG A 112 40.19 28.24 -0.55
CA ARG A 112 40.97 29.45 -0.24
C ARG A 112 41.57 29.37 1.17
N LYS A 113 42.87 29.67 1.28
CA LYS A 113 43.53 29.91 2.57
C LYS A 113 43.49 31.41 2.84
N LEU A 114 42.95 31.81 3.99
CA LEU A 114 42.89 33.21 4.40
C LEU A 114 43.95 33.43 5.47
N VAL A 115 44.86 34.37 5.23
CA VAL A 115 45.70 34.94 6.28
C VAL A 115 44.90 36.10 6.86
N LEU A 116 44.58 36.00 8.15
CA LEU A 116 43.85 37.04 8.86
C LEU A 116 44.87 37.80 9.71
N ASP A 117 45.20 39.01 9.27
CA ASP A 117 46.03 39.94 10.04
C ASP A 117 45.17 40.61 11.12
N VAL A 118 44.62 39.80 12.02
CA VAL A 118 44.03 40.29 13.26
C VAL A 118 45.17 40.36 14.27
N VAL A 119 45.67 41.57 14.45
CA VAL A 119 46.46 41.96 15.61
C VAL A 119 45.49 42.06 16.79
N ASN A 120 45.81 41.38 17.88
CA ASN A 120 45.05 41.41 19.13
C ASN A 120 45.03 42.81 19.76
#